data_AF-A0A2V8K8S2-F1
#
_entry.id   AF-A0A2V8K8S2-F1
#
_cell.length_a   1.000
_cell.length_b   1.000
_cell.length_c   1.000
_cell.angle_alpha   90.00
_cell.angle_beta   90.00
_cell.angle_gamma   90.00
#
_symmetry.space_group_name_H-M   'P 1'
#
loop_
_entity.id
_entity.type
_entity.pdbx_description
1 polymer ?
#
loop_
_entity_poly.entity_id
_entity_poly.type
_entity_poly.pdbx_seq_one_letter_code
_entity_poly.pdbx_strand_id
1 'polypeptide(L)'
;MLTTGYVRHLWLGVGSTVNLADFPDLANALRLGTDRGLMIIETYQNSPASRAGLRGATDVVRVGRRRLPVGGDVILEFQGKAINSAQELASEIDHYKAGDKVTVTVLRGNRKIDIPVTLEEAPRQ
;
A
#
# COMPACT_ATOMS: atom_id res chain seq x y z
N MET A 1 -0.49 -37.71 -3.31
CA MET A 1 0.26 -36.72 -4.10
C MET A 1 -0.39 -35.38 -3.88
N LEU A 2 0.26 -34.46 -3.16
CA LEU A 2 -0.26 -33.11 -2.96
C LEU A 2 0.17 -32.26 -4.16
N THR A 3 -0.76 -32.05 -5.09
CA THR A 3 -0.61 -31.07 -6.16
C THR A 3 -0.58 -29.70 -5.49
N THR A 4 0.62 -29.14 -5.26
CA THR A 4 0.73 -27.74 -4.84
C THR A 4 0.42 -26.90 -6.08
N GLY A 5 -0.87 -26.67 -6.32
CA GLY A 5 -1.32 -25.76 -7.36
C GLY A 5 -0.86 -24.36 -6.99
N TYR A 6 0.20 -23.89 -7.64
CA TYR A 6 0.66 -22.52 -7.49
C TYR A 6 -0.45 -21.58 -7.97
N VAL A 7 -1.10 -20.89 -7.04
CA VAL A 7 -2.04 -19.82 -7.39
C VAL A 7 -1.19 -18.63 -7.82
N ARG A 8 -1.27 -18.27 -9.09
CA ARG A 8 -0.69 -17.02 -9.61
C ARG A 8 -1.45 -15.86 -8.97
N HIS A 9 -0.83 -15.18 -8.02
CA HIS A 9 -1.39 -13.98 -7.41
C HIS A 9 -0.79 -12.76 -8.10
N LEU A 10 -1.63 -11.78 -8.43
CA LEU A 10 -1.16 -10.48 -8.85
C LEU A 10 -0.58 -9.74 -7.66
N TRP A 11 0.37 -8.86 -7.92
CA TRP A 11 0.93 -8.04 -6.87
C TRP A 11 1.07 -6.58 -7.30
N LEU A 12 0.83 -5.70 -6.34
CA LEU A 12 1.26 -4.32 -6.44
C LEU A 12 2.74 -4.19 -6.07
N GLY A 13 3.26 -5.13 -5.26
CA GLY A 13 4.64 -5.09 -4.80
C GLY A 13 4.90 -4.05 -3.71
N VAL A 14 3.86 -3.72 -2.95
CA VAL A 14 3.94 -3.09 -1.64
C VAL A 14 4.28 -4.19 -0.63
N GLY A 15 5.28 -3.95 0.23
CA GLY A 15 5.67 -4.89 1.28
C GLY A 15 4.85 -4.65 2.54
N SER A 16 5.52 -4.45 3.68
CA SER A 16 4.86 -4.09 4.93
C SER A 16 4.03 -2.81 4.83
N THR A 17 2.83 -2.85 5.42
CA THR A 17 1.93 -1.69 5.56
C THR A 17 1.46 -1.53 7.00
N VAL A 18 1.14 -0.30 7.39
CA VAL A 18 0.49 0.01 8.66
C VAL A 18 -0.90 0.58 8.38
N ASN A 19 -1.93 0.02 9.02
CA ASN A 19 -3.28 0.59 8.98
C ASN A 19 -3.37 1.78 9.93
N LEU A 20 -3.73 2.96 9.41
CA LEU A 20 -3.84 4.16 10.24
C LEU A 20 -4.93 4.05 11.31
N ALA A 21 -5.98 3.26 11.07
CA ALA A 21 -7.07 3.07 12.02
C ALA A 21 -6.60 2.42 13.34
N ASP A 22 -5.49 1.66 13.30
CA ASP A 22 -4.88 1.05 14.49
C ASP A 22 -4.09 2.07 15.36
N PHE A 23 -3.92 3.29 14.84
CA PHE A 23 -3.08 4.34 15.40
C PHE A 23 -3.71 5.74 15.26
N PRO A 24 -4.84 6.01 15.92
CA PRO A 24 -5.55 7.29 15.79
C PRO A 24 -4.68 8.50 16.15
N ASP A 25 -3.74 8.35 17.10
CA ASP A 25 -2.80 9.41 17.48
C ASP A 25 -1.77 9.71 16.38
N LEU A 26 -1.43 8.73 15.54
CA LEU A 26 -0.43 8.88 14.49
C LEU A 26 -0.93 9.82 13.38
N ALA A 27 -2.15 9.59 12.90
CA ALA A 27 -2.77 10.43 11.88
C ALA A 27 -2.84 11.90 12.29
N ASN A 28 -3.22 12.16 13.54
CA ASN A 28 -3.28 13.50 14.12
C ASN A 28 -1.89 14.11 14.29
N ALA A 29 -0.93 13.36 14.82
CA ALA A 29 0.44 13.83 15.00
C ALA A 29 1.12 14.21 13.68
N LEU A 30 0.82 13.47 12.60
CA LEU A 30 1.34 13.71 11.26
C LEU A 30 0.49 14.69 10.44
N ARG A 31 -0.66 15.14 10.97
CA ARG A 31 -1.60 16.06 10.29
C ARG A 31 -2.04 15.59 8.90
N LEU A 32 -2.25 14.28 8.74
CA LEU A 32 -2.57 13.66 7.44
C LEU A 32 -3.96 14.04 6.89
N GLY A 33 -4.84 14.61 7.72
CA GLY A 33 -6.21 14.95 7.29
C GLY A 33 -7.10 13.72 7.06
N THR A 34 -6.63 12.53 7.39
CA THR A 34 -7.35 11.26 7.39
C THR A 34 -6.85 10.40 8.55
N ASP A 35 -7.75 9.65 9.17
CA ASP A 35 -7.47 8.60 10.16
C ASP A 35 -7.51 7.18 9.55
N ARG A 36 -7.76 7.10 8.25
CA ARG A 36 -7.95 5.87 7.47
C ARG A 36 -6.95 5.76 6.33
N GLY A 37 -6.68 4.51 5.94
CA GLY A 37 -5.80 4.14 4.83
C GLY A 37 -4.62 3.28 5.27
N LEU A 38 -3.86 2.81 4.28
CA LEU A 38 -2.70 1.95 4.48
C LEU A 38 -1.41 2.73 4.22
N MET A 39 -0.67 3.04 5.27
CA MET A 39 0.66 3.61 5.15
C MET A 39 1.64 2.55 4.63
N ILE A 40 2.27 2.84 3.50
CA ILE A 40 3.32 2.01 2.92
C ILE A 40 4.58 2.17 3.77
N ILE A 41 5.07 1.07 4.34
CA ILE A 41 6.34 1.06 5.06
C ILE A 41 7.47 0.77 4.10
N GLU A 42 7.28 -0.17 3.19
CA GLU A 42 8.27 -0.54 2.20
C GLU A 42 7.62 -0.95 0.87
N THR A 43 8.37 -0.79 -0.21
CA THR A 43 8.05 -1.35 -1.52
C THR A 43 9.15 -2.31 -1.91
N TYR A 44 8.80 -3.43 -2.53
CA TYR A 44 9.81 -4.32 -3.10
C TYR A 44 10.56 -3.61 -4.23
N GLN A 45 11.88 -3.82 -4.29
CA GLN A 45 12.70 -3.25 -5.35
C GLN A 45 12.23 -3.79 -6.72
N ASN A 46 12.19 -2.92 -7.73
CA ASN A 46 11.72 -3.28 -9.07
C ASN A 46 10.32 -3.90 -9.09
N SER A 47 9.46 -3.52 -8.15
CA SER A 47 8.06 -3.92 -8.15
C SER A 47 7.20 -2.90 -8.92
N PRO A 48 5.95 -3.27 -9.27
CA PRO A 48 5.01 -2.33 -9.88
C PRO A 48 4.86 -1.02 -9.09
N ALA A 49 4.70 -1.11 -7.77
CA ALA A 49 4.59 0.03 -6.87
C ALA A 49 5.84 0.91 -6.93
N SER A 50 7.02 0.31 -6.78
CA SER A 50 8.29 1.03 -6.78
C SER A 50 8.52 1.74 -8.12
N ARG A 51 8.27 1.07 -9.25
CA ARG A 51 8.40 1.67 -10.60
C ARG A 51 7.40 2.77 -10.87
N ALA A 52 6.18 2.65 -10.35
CA ALA A 52 5.16 3.70 -10.44
C ALA A 52 5.45 4.89 -9.51
N GLY A 53 6.47 4.79 -8.65
CA GLY A 53 6.90 5.85 -7.75
C GLY A 53 6.08 5.94 -6.47
N LEU A 54 5.42 4.85 -6.05
CA LEU A 54 4.94 4.71 -4.68
C LEU A 54 6.12 4.67 -3.71
N ARG A 55 5.95 5.28 -2.55
CA ARG A 55 7.04 5.51 -1.58
C ARG A 55 6.74 4.84 -0.26
N GLY A 56 7.71 4.05 0.22
CA GLY A 56 7.74 3.58 1.59
C GLY A 56 8.13 4.67 2.58
N ALA A 57 8.05 4.32 3.86
CA ALA A 57 8.44 5.18 4.96
C ALA A 57 9.91 5.59 4.87
N THR A 58 10.19 6.86 5.15
CA THR A 58 11.53 7.44 5.11
C THR A 58 12.06 7.77 6.51
N ASP A 59 11.17 7.86 7.50
CA ASP A 59 11.48 8.29 8.85
C ASP A 59 10.82 7.39 9.88
N VAL A 60 11.22 7.54 11.13
CA VAL A 60 10.62 6.85 12.27
C VAL A 60 10.31 7.87 13.36
N VAL A 61 9.05 7.90 13.80
CA VAL A 61 8.61 8.75 14.91
C VAL A 61 8.19 7.92 16.11
N ARG A 62 8.25 8.53 17.30
CA ARG A 62 7.81 7.89 18.54
C ARG A 62 6.41 8.36 18.90
N VAL A 63 5.45 7.44 18.90
CA VAL A 63 4.08 7.66 19.37
C VAL A 63 3.86 6.84 20.63
N GLY A 64 3.81 7.52 21.78
CA GLY A 64 3.83 6.89 23.10
C GLY A 64 5.10 6.08 23.33
N ARG A 65 4.94 4.75 23.48
CA ARG A 65 6.04 3.78 23.64
C ARG A 65 6.45 3.10 22.33
N ARG A 66 5.72 3.34 21.24
CA ARG A 66 5.93 2.67 19.95
C ARG A 66 6.80 3.54 19.04
N ARG A 67 7.68 2.91 18.26
CA ARG A 67 8.39 3.54 17.15
C ARG A 67 7.68 3.15 15.87
N LEU A 68 7.18 4.14 15.13
CA LEU A 68 6.37 3.92 13.95
C LEU A 68 7.08 4.53 12.72
N PRO A 69 7.28 3.73 11.66
CA PRO A 69 7.76 4.24 10.39
C PRO A 69 6.72 5.19 9.77
N VAL A 70 7.20 6.30 9.20
CA VAL A 70 6.37 7.38 8.63
C VAL A 70 7.05 8.03 7.42
N GLY A 71 6.38 8.98 6.77
CA GLY A 71 6.91 9.72 5.62
C GLY A 71 6.68 9.03 4.27
N GLY A 72 6.12 7.82 4.28
CA GLY A 72 5.67 7.11 3.10
C GLY A 72 4.31 7.57 2.60
N ASP A 73 3.86 6.97 1.51
CA ASP A 73 2.52 7.15 0.98
C ASP A 73 1.48 6.43 1.83
N VAL A 74 0.29 7.01 1.96
CA VAL A 74 -0.88 6.33 2.54
C VAL A 74 -1.85 6.02 1.41
N ILE A 75 -2.05 4.74 1.11
CA ILE A 75 -3.06 4.29 0.14
C ILE A 75 -4.44 4.60 0.72
N LEU A 76 -5.22 5.38 -0.02
CA LEU A 76 -6.61 5.72 0.33
C LEU A 76 -7.60 4.93 -0.54
N GLU A 77 -7.31 4.83 -1.83
CA GLU A 77 -8.21 4.19 -2.79
C GLU A 77 -7.45 3.38 -3.82
N PHE A 78 -8.11 2.36 -4.34
CA PHE A 78 -7.68 1.55 -5.47
C PHE A 78 -8.81 1.54 -6.49
N GLN A 79 -8.56 2.09 -7.69
CA GLN A 79 -9.57 2.25 -8.74
C GLN A 79 -10.84 2.98 -8.25
N GLY A 80 -10.66 4.01 -7.42
CA GLY A 80 -11.74 4.80 -6.83
C GLY A 80 -12.51 4.11 -5.70
N LYS A 81 -12.19 2.86 -5.37
CA LYS A 81 -12.71 2.18 -4.19
C LYS A 81 -11.84 2.47 -2.97
N ALA A 82 -12.44 2.92 -1.89
CA ALA A 82 -11.73 3.14 -0.63
C ALA A 82 -11.10 1.84 -0.11
N ILE A 83 -9.84 1.90 0.33
CA ILE A 83 -9.07 0.79 0.87
C ILE A 83 -8.74 1.08 2.33
N ASN A 84 -9.20 0.21 3.22
CA ASN A 84 -9.01 0.38 4.66
C ASN A 84 -8.21 -0.76 5.30
N SER A 85 -7.86 -1.80 4.54
CA SER A 85 -7.08 -2.95 5.03
C SER A 85 -6.22 -3.56 3.93
N ALA A 86 -5.11 -4.20 4.29
CA ALA A 86 -4.26 -4.89 3.33
C ALA A 86 -5.00 -6.05 2.64
N GLN A 87 -5.93 -6.68 3.36
CA GLN A 87 -6.80 -7.74 2.84
C GLN A 87 -7.78 -7.20 1.79
N GLU A 88 -8.38 -6.04 2.01
CA GLU A 88 -9.21 -5.36 1.00
C GLU A 88 -8.39 -5.04 -0.26
N LEU A 89 -7.19 -4.48 -0.10
CA LEU A 89 -6.31 -4.18 -1.24
C LEU A 89 -5.98 -5.46 -2.05
N ALA A 90 -5.59 -6.54 -1.37
CA ALA A 90 -5.29 -7.81 -2.02
C ALA A 90 -6.51 -8.39 -2.74
N SER A 91 -7.68 -8.35 -2.10
CA SER A 91 -8.94 -8.84 -2.68
C SER A 91 -9.36 -8.00 -3.89
N GLU A 92 -9.12 -6.69 -3.89
CA GLU A 92 -9.37 -5.84 -5.05
C GLU A 92 -8.42 -6.16 -6.20
N ILE A 93 -7.14 -6.38 -5.91
CA ILE A 93 -6.13 -6.75 -6.92
C ILE A 93 -6.49 -8.07 -7.62
N ASP A 94 -7.10 -9.03 -6.91
CA ASP A 94 -7.51 -10.33 -7.48
C ASP A 94 -8.58 -10.22 -8.58
N HIS A 95 -9.28 -9.09 -8.72
CA HIS A 95 -10.24 -8.87 -9.81
C HIS A 95 -9.59 -8.50 -11.15
N TYR A 96 -8.27 -8.31 -11.17
CA TYR A 96 -7.53 -7.83 -12.34
C TYR A 96 -6.65 -8.95 -12.92
N LYS A 97 -5.92 -8.62 -13.99
CA LYS A 97 -4.94 -9.48 -14.66
C LYS A 97 -3.62 -8.75 -14.85
N ALA A 98 -2.55 -9.51 -15.04
CA ALA A 98 -1.23 -8.94 -15.28
C ALA A 98 -1.25 -8.07 -16.55
N GLY A 99 -0.59 -6.92 -16.48
CA GLY A 99 -0.60 -5.90 -17.52
C GLY A 99 -1.75 -4.89 -17.41
N ASP A 100 -2.76 -5.13 -16.55
CA ASP A 100 -3.80 -4.13 -16.31
C ASP A 100 -3.20 -2.88 -15.65
N LYS A 101 -3.63 -1.71 -16.15
CA LYS A 101 -3.28 -0.42 -15.56
C LYS A 101 -4.38 0.01 -14.61
N VAL A 102 -4.02 0.15 -13.34
CA VAL A 102 -4.90 0.56 -12.24
C VAL A 102 -4.42 1.89 -11.67
N THR A 103 -5.33 2.65 -11.05
CA THR A 103 -5.02 3.89 -10.37
C THR A 103 -5.04 3.66 -8.87
N VAL A 104 -3.95 4.00 -8.20
CA VAL A 104 -3.85 3.99 -6.74
C VAL A 104 -3.86 5.44 -6.27
N THR A 105 -4.89 5.82 -5.53
CA THR A 105 -4.99 7.13 -4.90
C THR A 105 -4.25 7.09 -3.58
N VAL A 106 -3.21 7.89 -3.44
CA VAL A 106 -2.44 7.98 -2.20
C VAL A 106 -2.46 9.38 -1.61
N LEU A 107 -2.30 9.47 -0.30
CA LEU A 107 -1.90 10.67 0.39
C LEU A 107 -0.37 10.68 0.54
N ARG A 108 0.28 11.71 0.01
CA ARG A 108 1.72 11.96 0.19
C ARG A 108 1.92 13.30 0.89
N GLY A 109 2.28 13.25 2.17
CA GLY A 109 2.19 14.41 3.05
C GLY A 109 0.73 14.83 3.18
N ASN A 110 0.37 16.03 2.70
CA ASN A 110 -1.01 16.55 2.76
C ASN A 110 -1.69 16.63 1.39
N ARG A 111 -1.14 15.95 0.37
CA ARG A 111 -1.66 15.98 -0.99
C ARG A 111 -2.15 14.61 -1.41
N LYS A 112 -3.37 14.54 -1.96
CA LYS A 112 -3.86 13.38 -2.68
C LYS A 112 -3.23 13.33 -4.07
N ILE A 113 -2.76 12.15 -4.47
CA ILE A 113 -2.07 11.91 -5.74
C ILE A 113 -2.60 10.61 -6.32
N ASP A 114 -3.03 10.67 -7.58
CA ASP A 114 -3.45 9.49 -8.34
C ASP A 114 -2.24 8.95 -9.08
N ILE A 115 -1.84 7.72 -8.74
CA ILE A 115 -0.65 7.08 -9.29
C ILE A 115 -1.10 5.90 -10.15
N PRO A 116 -0.91 5.96 -11.48
CA PRO A 116 -1.17 4.81 -12.32
C PRO A 116 -0.09 3.74 -12.13
N VAL A 117 -0.51 2.51 -11.87
CA VAL A 117 0.36 1.34 -11.67
C VAL A 117 -0.04 0.24 -12.65
N THR A 118 0.94 -0.42 -13.26
CA THR A 118 0.69 -1.59 -14.12
C THR A 118 0.92 -2.85 -13.29
N LEU A 119 -0.12 -3.65 -13.09
CA LEU A 119 -0.04 -4.86 -12.26
C LEU A 119 0.81 -5.94 -12.94
N GLU A 120 1.52 -6.70 -12.12
CA GLU A 120 2.31 -7.84 -12.58
C GLU A 120 1.98 -9.08 -11.75
N GLU A 121 2.40 -10.24 -12.25
CA GLU A 121 2.37 -11.45 -11.42
C GLU A 121 3.46 -11.35 -10.35
N ALA A 122 3.15 -11.83 -9.15
CA ALA A 122 4.17 -11.98 -8.12
C ALA A 122 5.32 -12.87 -8.64
N PRO A 123 6.59 -12.53 -8.39
CA PRO A 123 7.72 -13.35 -8.78
C PRO A 123 7.60 -14.73 -8.13
N ARG A 124 7.95 -15.77 -8.89
CA ARG A 124 8.02 -17.14 -8.37
C ARG A 124 9.17 -17.19 -7.36
N GLN A 125 8.86 -17.55 -6.11
CA GLN A 125 9.86 -17.90 -5.11
C GLN A 125 10.19 -19.39 -5.18
#